data_AF-A0A6L6IIM2-F1
#
_entry.id   AF-A0A6L6IIM2-F1
#
_cell.length_a   1.000
_cell.length_b   1.000
_cell.length_c   1.000
_cell.angle_alpha   90.00
_cell.angle_beta   90.00
_cell.angle_gamma   90.00
#
_symmetry.space_group_name_H-M   'P 1'
#
loop_
_entity.id
_entity.type
_entity.pdbx_description
1 polymer ?
#
loop_
_entity_poly.entity_id
_entity_poly.type
_entity_poly.pdbx_seq_one_letter_code
_entity_poly.pdbx_strand_id
1 'polypeptide(L)'
;MVKSENYLCRLVGIDTLLSFDGVVPCVEDFQLKLVTLIEQLHKALLAENEAPAASEALCRALCCYFDRRLIEGGNLSWQRYSLVHYFYGHTEDEGDMVAQLEALLRDDSDTLFRYAWKLLILFIQLAGQTPPLVALRATHRSRYLSRPRPPQMHSQKLPAVGSSPDGSPRLMIFILGPFAGKWFRQSDLSSSHSSGIVWAVVEHAASLAKRLEYLHKNYPGMSTLGFFPLLVDGMESSGVLIEQLTAWQYALSATQLPERLPCLLGLYSRLSQERASHDPDRAIWTGGLLTTSHASLPLEAQLVGLTDALDAAEVDADSDLYAIQRHALGSTLLAWLAENRIVNVLEALFAHGQLSLAGVMLADHGSGFTRHGAWSIWLAEKYGILPGLSAAIAMPALPAITLPPEPETPPAPHREAPLPASVRWRWPAVIALLALCLALAAALWHTGFWNTPDEGAPAAAFDRQAGLSPSLFTLSEATPFFAKGSAALLPESEKALRALLPEIESRPQQMFLIVGHADSSGSAAVNMTLSIERARAIRDWLVQHTGVPASRFLIEGAGNSRPIASNETREGRALNRRVEIVPLSTQVNQN
;
A
#
# COMPACT_ATOMS: atom_id res chain seq x y z
N MET A 1 -23.41 23.89 17.97
CA MET A 1 -23.92 24.14 16.61
C MET A 1 -23.08 23.34 15.64
N VAL A 2 -23.68 22.79 14.58
CA VAL A 2 -22.93 22.09 13.53
C VAL A 2 -22.22 23.14 12.68
N LYS A 3 -20.91 22.98 12.47
CA LYS A 3 -20.12 23.91 11.65
C LYS A 3 -20.59 23.92 10.19
N SER A 4 -20.53 25.08 9.54
CA SER A 4 -20.84 25.26 8.11
C SER A 4 -20.00 24.33 7.22
N GLU A 5 -18.77 24.07 7.62
CA GLU A 5 -17.80 23.21 6.93
C GLU A 5 -18.32 21.79 6.71
N ASN A 6 -19.08 21.25 7.68
CA ASN A 6 -19.66 19.92 7.56
C ASN A 6 -20.68 19.86 6.42
N TYR A 7 -21.47 20.92 6.20
CA TYR A 7 -22.44 20.97 5.11
C TYR A 7 -21.75 21.16 3.77
N LEU A 8 -20.70 21.99 3.72
CA LEU A 8 -19.89 22.11 2.50
C LEU A 8 -19.24 20.77 2.13
N CYS A 9 -18.59 20.08 3.08
CA CYS A 9 -18.00 18.77 2.84
C CYS A 9 -19.01 17.75 2.31
N ARG A 10 -20.28 17.82 2.75
CA ARG A 10 -21.36 16.98 2.21
C ARG A 10 -21.68 17.32 0.75
N LEU A 11 -21.79 18.60 0.41
CA LEU A 11 -22.02 19.04 -0.97
C LEU A 11 -20.85 18.63 -1.89
N VAL A 12 -19.61 18.89 -1.47
CA VAL A 12 -18.41 18.44 -2.21
C VAL A 12 -18.36 16.90 -2.31
N GLY A 13 -18.79 16.19 -1.27
CA GLY A 13 -18.93 14.73 -1.28
C GLY A 13 -19.93 14.26 -2.33
N ILE A 14 -21.08 14.93 -2.47
CA ILE A 14 -22.06 14.63 -3.53
C ILE A 14 -21.46 14.84 -4.92
N ASP A 15 -20.76 15.95 -5.14
CA ASP A 15 -20.06 16.17 -6.42
C ASP A 15 -19.02 15.08 -6.71
N THR A 16 -18.27 14.68 -5.69
CA THR A 16 -17.28 13.61 -5.79
C THR A 16 -17.95 12.29 -6.14
N LEU A 17 -19.11 11.97 -5.57
CA LEU A 17 -19.89 10.78 -5.91
C LEU A 17 -20.44 10.83 -7.34
N LEU A 18 -20.93 11.98 -7.81
CA LEU A 18 -21.32 12.18 -9.21
C LEU A 18 -20.14 11.93 -10.15
N SER A 19 -18.94 12.32 -9.73
CA SER A 19 -17.71 12.08 -10.49
C SER A 19 -17.23 10.62 -10.51
N PHE A 20 -17.79 9.78 -9.64
CA PHE A 20 -17.59 8.33 -9.63
C PHE A 20 -18.70 7.58 -10.37
N ASP A 21 -19.32 8.22 -11.37
CA ASP A 21 -20.49 7.68 -12.08
C ASP A 21 -21.65 7.35 -11.12
N GLY A 22 -21.83 8.20 -10.10
CA GLY A 22 -22.88 8.02 -9.11
C GLY A 22 -24.28 8.08 -9.72
N VAL A 23 -25.14 7.16 -9.30
CA VAL A 23 -26.51 7.01 -9.78
C VAL A 23 -27.46 7.74 -8.84
N VAL A 24 -28.26 8.64 -9.38
CA VAL A 24 -29.36 9.31 -8.66
C VAL A 24 -30.65 8.53 -8.88
N PRO A 25 -31.16 7.77 -7.89
CA PRO A 25 -32.31 6.89 -8.09
C PRO A 25 -33.63 7.65 -8.28
N CYS A 26 -33.77 8.79 -7.60
CA CYS A 26 -34.96 9.64 -7.66
C CYS A 26 -34.53 11.11 -7.68
N VAL A 27 -34.80 11.79 -8.79
CA VAL A 27 -34.38 13.18 -9.02
C VAL A 27 -35.07 14.16 -8.07
N GLU A 28 -36.34 13.92 -7.75
CA GLU A 28 -37.14 14.73 -6.80
C GLU A 28 -36.58 14.68 -5.38
N ASP A 29 -36.33 13.46 -4.87
CA ASP A 29 -35.73 13.27 -3.54
C ASP A 29 -34.31 13.85 -3.49
N PHE A 30 -33.54 13.69 -4.56
CA PHE A 30 -32.20 14.25 -4.66
C PHE A 30 -32.20 15.79 -4.65
N GLN A 31 -33.13 16.43 -5.38
CA GLN A 31 -33.31 17.88 -5.33
C GLN A 31 -33.65 18.35 -3.92
N LEU A 32 -34.62 17.70 -3.25
CA LEU A 32 -35.02 18.06 -1.89
C LEU A 32 -33.85 17.96 -0.90
N LYS A 33 -33.00 16.94 -1.04
CA LYS A 33 -31.79 16.76 -0.21
C LYS A 33 -30.76 17.86 -0.47
N LEU A 34 -30.52 18.24 -1.72
CA LEU A 34 -29.62 19.35 -2.06
C LEU A 34 -30.14 20.69 -1.52
N VAL A 35 -31.43 20.98 -1.72
CA VAL A 35 -32.10 22.18 -1.16
C VAL A 35 -31.90 22.24 0.35
N THR A 36 -32.19 21.13 1.04
CA THR A 36 -32.05 21.05 2.50
C THR A 36 -30.60 21.30 2.96
N LEU A 37 -29.62 20.73 2.25
CA LEU A 37 -28.20 20.94 2.59
C LEU A 37 -27.76 22.39 2.37
N ILE A 38 -28.19 23.03 1.29
CA ILE A 38 -27.85 24.43 0.98
C ILE A 38 -28.49 25.37 2.01
N GLU A 39 -29.75 25.15 2.39
CA GLU A 39 -30.39 25.93 3.45
C GLU A 39 -29.69 25.75 4.81
N GLN A 40 -29.27 24.52 5.13
CA GLN A 40 -28.54 24.23 6.37
C GLN A 40 -27.16 24.88 6.37
N LEU A 41 -26.46 24.87 5.22
CA LEU A 41 -25.21 25.60 5.04
C LEU A 41 -25.42 27.11 5.27
N HIS A 42 -26.42 27.71 4.64
CA HIS A 42 -26.73 29.13 4.80
C HIS A 42 -27.00 29.49 6.27
N LYS A 43 -27.85 28.71 6.94
CA LYS A 43 -28.14 28.88 8.38
C LYS A 43 -26.88 28.74 9.24
N ALA A 44 -25.99 27.81 8.91
CA ALA A 44 -24.73 27.62 9.62
C ALA A 44 -23.74 28.76 9.40
N LEU A 45 -23.67 29.34 8.19
CA LEU A 45 -22.83 30.52 7.90
C LEU A 45 -23.29 31.75 8.68
N LEU A 46 -24.60 32.03 8.70
CA LEU A 46 -25.16 33.13 9.49
C LEU A 46 -24.88 32.96 10.99
N ALA A 47 -24.97 31.72 11.46
CA ALA A 47 -24.64 31.30 12.81
C ALA A 47 -23.16 31.51 13.18
N GLU A 48 -22.27 31.42 12.20
CA GLU A 48 -20.84 31.68 12.35
C GLU A 48 -20.48 33.17 12.20
N ASN A 49 -21.50 34.04 12.09
CA ASN A 49 -21.40 35.50 11.89
C ASN A 49 -20.80 35.91 10.54
N GLU A 50 -20.94 35.06 9.53
CA GLU A 50 -20.59 35.43 8.16
C GLU A 50 -21.58 36.44 7.60
N ALA A 51 -21.11 37.33 6.71
CA ALA A 51 -21.94 38.39 6.15
C ALA A 51 -23.14 37.79 5.38
N PRO A 52 -24.39 38.23 5.64
CA PRO A 52 -25.58 37.62 5.01
C PRO A 52 -25.54 37.68 3.48
N ALA A 53 -25.10 38.81 2.90
CA ALA A 53 -25.01 38.97 1.46
C ALA A 53 -23.96 38.06 0.82
N ALA A 54 -22.80 37.89 1.47
CA ALA A 54 -21.74 37.02 0.96
C ALA A 54 -22.08 35.53 1.15
N SER A 55 -22.74 35.18 2.26
CA SER A 55 -23.27 33.83 2.51
C SER A 55 -24.33 33.45 1.46
N GLU A 56 -25.20 34.39 1.10
CA GLU A 56 -26.19 34.22 0.03
C GLU A 56 -25.53 34.06 -1.34
N ALA A 57 -24.52 34.87 -1.65
CA ALA A 57 -23.76 34.76 -2.90
C ALA A 57 -23.06 33.40 -3.03
N LEU A 58 -22.51 32.84 -1.94
CA LEU A 58 -21.94 31.49 -1.94
C LEU A 58 -23.00 30.41 -2.20
N CYS A 59 -24.16 30.50 -1.54
CA CYS A 59 -25.26 29.55 -1.75
C CYS A 59 -25.77 29.59 -3.19
N ARG A 60 -25.86 30.79 -3.76
CA ARG A 60 -26.22 30.98 -5.16
C ARG A 60 -25.19 30.35 -6.10
N ALA A 61 -23.90 30.60 -5.89
CA ALA A 61 -22.85 30.00 -6.70
C ALA A 61 -22.87 28.45 -6.63
N LEU A 62 -23.20 27.88 -5.47
CA LEU A 62 -23.41 26.43 -5.32
C LEU A 62 -24.62 25.93 -6.11
N CYS A 63 -25.75 26.64 -6.08
CA CYS A 63 -26.92 26.30 -6.90
C CYS A 63 -26.58 26.29 -8.39
N CYS A 64 -25.90 27.34 -8.88
CA CYS A 64 -25.47 27.45 -10.28
C CYS A 64 -24.51 26.31 -10.66
N TYR A 65 -23.56 25.98 -9.78
CA TYR A 65 -22.64 24.85 -9.96
C TYR A 65 -23.38 23.52 -10.14
N PHE A 66 -24.26 23.17 -9.19
CA PHE A 66 -24.96 21.89 -9.22
C PHE A 66 -25.94 21.77 -10.39
N ASP A 67 -26.66 22.85 -10.72
CA ASP A 67 -27.53 22.87 -11.89
C ASP A 67 -26.75 22.57 -13.16
N ARG A 68 -25.61 23.23 -13.36
CA ARG A 68 -24.74 22.94 -14.50
C ARG A 68 -24.22 21.50 -14.48
N ARG A 69 -23.68 21.06 -13.35
CA ARG A 69 -23.12 19.72 -13.17
C ARG A 69 -24.10 18.61 -13.56
N LEU A 70 -25.37 18.79 -13.18
CA LEU A 70 -26.42 17.79 -13.40
C LEU A 70 -27.02 17.88 -14.81
N ILE A 71 -27.07 19.07 -15.42
CA ILE A 71 -27.47 19.26 -16.82
C ILE A 71 -26.41 18.69 -17.78
N GLU A 72 -25.13 19.00 -17.58
CA GLU A 72 -24.02 18.50 -18.40
C GLU A 72 -23.81 16.99 -18.21
N GLY A 73 -24.14 16.45 -17.04
CA GLY A 73 -24.15 15.01 -16.76
C GLY A 73 -25.21 14.20 -17.51
N GLY A 74 -25.98 14.82 -18.41
CA GLY A 74 -26.94 14.14 -19.29
C GLY A 74 -28.33 13.94 -18.69
N ASN A 75 -28.59 14.50 -17.49
CA ASN A 75 -29.90 14.39 -16.86
C ASN A 75 -30.83 15.51 -17.35
N LEU A 76 -31.36 15.40 -18.57
CA LEU A 76 -32.30 16.37 -19.16
C LEU A 76 -33.53 16.66 -18.27
N SER A 77 -33.87 15.74 -17.37
CA SER A 77 -34.94 15.95 -16.40
C SER A 77 -34.60 17.02 -15.35
N TRP A 78 -33.31 17.25 -15.07
CA TRP A 78 -32.84 18.20 -14.06
C TRP A 78 -33.26 19.65 -14.34
N GLN A 79 -33.49 20.01 -15.61
CA GLN A 79 -33.95 21.36 -15.97
C GLN A 79 -35.23 21.76 -15.21
N ARG A 80 -36.12 20.80 -14.91
CA ARG A 80 -37.35 21.03 -14.14
C ARG A 80 -37.10 21.16 -12.63
N TYR A 81 -35.94 20.70 -12.18
CA TYR A 81 -35.51 20.65 -10.79
C TYR A 81 -34.36 21.63 -10.50
N SER A 82 -34.20 22.67 -11.34
CA SER A 82 -33.18 23.69 -11.16
C SER A 82 -33.24 24.30 -9.76
N LEU A 83 -32.10 24.26 -9.07
CA LEU A 83 -31.91 24.87 -7.75
C LEU A 83 -31.96 26.39 -7.83
N VAL A 84 -31.37 26.98 -8.88
CA VAL A 84 -31.40 28.43 -9.08
C VAL A 84 -32.84 28.91 -9.27
N HIS A 85 -33.61 28.22 -10.11
CA HIS A 85 -35.02 28.53 -10.29
C HIS A 85 -35.83 28.31 -9.00
N TYR A 86 -35.52 27.25 -8.24
CA TYR A 86 -36.20 26.96 -6.98
C TYR A 86 -36.01 28.07 -5.93
N PHE A 87 -34.77 28.52 -5.72
CA PHE A 87 -34.46 29.54 -4.70
C PHE A 87 -34.71 30.97 -5.19
N TYR A 88 -34.48 31.25 -6.47
CA TYR A 88 -34.39 32.63 -7.00
C TYR A 88 -35.36 32.94 -8.13
N GLY A 89 -36.08 31.96 -8.67
CA GLY A 89 -37.13 32.17 -9.68
C GLY A 89 -36.67 32.60 -11.07
N HIS A 90 -35.37 32.50 -11.39
CA HIS A 90 -34.81 32.81 -12.71
C HIS A 90 -33.65 31.88 -13.06
N THR A 91 -33.14 31.97 -14.29
CA THR A 91 -31.93 31.27 -14.78
C THR A 91 -30.76 32.25 -14.85
N GLU A 92 -29.59 31.85 -14.35
CA GLU A 92 -28.35 32.66 -14.43
C GLU A 92 -27.40 32.13 -15.53
N ASP A 93 -26.62 33.03 -16.15
CA ASP A 93 -25.65 32.70 -17.19
C ASP A 93 -24.25 32.41 -16.60
N GLU A 94 -23.37 31.72 -17.35
CA GLU A 94 -22.02 31.34 -16.90
C GLU A 94 -21.11 32.54 -16.55
N GLY A 95 -21.29 33.68 -17.23
CA GLY A 95 -20.55 34.91 -16.93
C GLY A 95 -20.82 35.45 -15.53
N ASP A 96 -22.03 35.23 -15.02
CA ASP A 96 -22.44 35.69 -13.69
C ASP A 96 -21.75 34.86 -12.60
N MET A 97 -21.54 33.56 -12.84
CA MET A 97 -20.88 32.66 -11.89
C MET A 97 -19.41 33.02 -11.66
N VAL A 98 -18.65 33.34 -12.72
CA VAL A 98 -17.24 33.75 -12.61
C VAL A 98 -17.13 35.05 -11.81
N ALA A 99 -18.00 36.02 -12.08
CA ALA A 99 -18.03 37.29 -11.36
C ALA A 99 -18.42 37.09 -9.87
N GLN A 100 -19.37 36.21 -9.58
CA GLN A 100 -19.74 35.84 -8.21
C GLN A 100 -18.56 35.21 -7.45
N LEU A 101 -17.85 34.26 -8.06
CA LEU A 101 -16.66 33.64 -7.46
C LEU A 101 -15.55 34.66 -7.23
N GLU A 102 -15.29 35.56 -8.18
CA GLU A 102 -14.30 36.62 -8.03
C GLU A 102 -14.62 37.54 -6.84
N ALA A 103 -15.88 37.91 -6.66
CA ALA A 103 -16.32 38.71 -5.51
C ALA A 103 -16.08 37.97 -4.18
N LEU A 104 -16.45 36.69 -4.11
CA LEU A 104 -16.26 35.86 -2.91
C LEU A 104 -14.77 35.62 -2.57
N LEU A 105 -13.92 35.46 -3.59
CA LEU A 105 -12.48 35.26 -3.40
C LEU A 105 -11.73 36.53 -2.94
N ARG A 106 -12.35 37.70 -3.15
CA ARG A 106 -11.88 38.99 -2.64
C ARG A 106 -12.38 39.33 -1.24
N ASP A 107 -13.37 38.60 -0.74
CA ASP A 107 -13.92 38.81 0.60
C ASP A 107 -12.84 38.61 1.67
N ASP A 108 -12.91 39.35 2.77
CA ASP A 108 -11.94 39.29 3.87
C ASP A 108 -12.17 38.06 4.77
N SER A 109 -13.35 37.43 4.73
CA SER A 109 -13.67 36.21 5.47
C SER A 109 -12.82 35.03 5.00
N ASP A 110 -12.07 34.41 5.92
CA ASP A 110 -11.32 33.19 5.65
C ASP A 110 -12.24 32.01 5.30
N THR A 111 -13.38 31.88 6.01
CA THR A 111 -14.35 30.79 5.79
C THR A 111 -14.92 30.85 4.38
N LEU A 112 -15.48 32.01 4.00
CA LEU A 112 -16.10 32.19 2.68
C LEU A 112 -15.05 32.09 1.57
N PHE A 113 -13.86 32.65 1.78
CA PHE A 113 -12.74 32.49 0.87
C PHE A 113 -12.39 31.02 0.63
N ARG A 114 -12.24 30.22 1.70
CA ARG A 114 -11.96 28.78 1.60
C ARG A 114 -13.05 28.04 0.84
N TYR A 115 -14.31 28.38 1.07
CA TYR A 115 -15.45 27.70 0.44
C TYR A 115 -15.56 28.05 -1.04
N ALA A 116 -15.39 29.33 -1.38
CA ALA A 116 -15.32 29.81 -2.75
C ALA A 116 -14.12 29.22 -3.49
N TRP A 117 -12.97 29.06 -2.84
CA TRP A 117 -11.80 28.39 -3.41
C TRP A 117 -12.10 26.94 -3.76
N LYS A 118 -12.68 26.16 -2.84
CA LYS A 118 -13.07 24.77 -3.12
C LYS A 118 -14.04 24.69 -4.30
N LEU A 119 -15.03 25.57 -4.34
CA LEU A 119 -15.99 25.65 -5.44
C LEU A 119 -15.32 26.02 -6.79
N LEU A 120 -14.36 26.95 -6.78
CA LEU A 120 -13.58 27.31 -7.97
C LEU A 120 -12.83 26.09 -8.54
N ILE A 121 -12.19 25.29 -7.69
CA ILE A 121 -11.45 24.09 -8.12
C ILE A 121 -12.40 23.06 -8.76
N LEU A 122 -13.57 22.84 -8.16
CA LEU A 122 -14.59 21.98 -8.74
C LEU A 122 -15.10 22.53 -10.08
N PHE A 123 -15.31 23.84 -10.16
CA PHE A 123 -15.81 24.47 -11.37
C PHE A 123 -14.79 24.42 -12.52
N ILE A 124 -13.50 24.58 -12.25
CA ILE A 124 -12.42 24.39 -13.24
C ILE A 124 -12.44 22.96 -13.80
N GLN A 125 -12.70 21.96 -12.95
CA GLN A 125 -12.80 20.57 -13.38
C GLN A 125 -14.03 20.33 -14.28
N LEU A 126 -15.14 21.00 -14.01
CA LEU A 126 -16.38 20.87 -14.77
C LEU A 126 -16.34 21.61 -16.11
N ALA A 127 -16.08 22.93 -16.09
CA ALA A 127 -16.13 23.80 -17.26
C ALA A 127 -14.86 23.73 -18.13
N GLY A 128 -13.82 23.03 -17.67
CA GLY A 128 -12.50 23.04 -18.27
C GLY A 128 -11.67 24.28 -17.88
N GLN A 129 -10.39 24.25 -18.22
CA GLN A 129 -9.42 25.31 -17.86
C GLN A 129 -9.60 26.56 -18.73
N THR A 130 -10.72 27.25 -18.60
CA THR A 130 -10.96 28.51 -19.32
C THR A 130 -10.02 29.60 -18.80
N PRO A 131 -9.56 30.55 -19.66
CA PRO A 131 -8.68 31.63 -19.26
C PRO A 131 -9.11 32.42 -17.99
N PRO A 132 -10.40 32.81 -17.81
CA PRO A 132 -10.80 33.55 -16.62
C PRO A 132 -10.68 32.73 -15.33
N LEU A 133 -11.04 31.44 -15.35
CA LEU A 133 -10.95 30.58 -14.17
C LEU A 133 -9.51 30.26 -13.78
N VAL A 134 -8.63 30.05 -14.77
CA VAL A 134 -7.20 29.86 -14.55
C VAL A 134 -6.56 31.12 -13.95
N ALA A 135 -6.96 32.30 -14.43
CA ALA A 135 -6.51 33.57 -13.87
C ALA A 135 -6.94 33.72 -12.40
N LEU A 136 -8.22 33.46 -12.08
CA LEU A 136 -8.71 33.51 -10.70
C LEU A 136 -7.94 32.56 -9.77
N ARG A 137 -7.70 31.31 -10.20
CA ARG A 137 -6.92 30.33 -9.43
C ARG A 137 -5.51 30.85 -9.20
N ALA A 138 -4.83 31.37 -10.23
CA ALA A 138 -3.47 31.88 -10.11
C ALA A 138 -3.37 33.07 -9.15
N THR A 139 -4.31 34.02 -9.22
CA THR A 139 -4.33 35.23 -8.39
C THR A 139 -4.51 34.91 -6.91
N HIS A 140 -5.39 33.97 -6.57
CA HIS A 140 -5.77 33.69 -5.18
C HIS A 140 -5.02 32.50 -4.54
N ARG A 141 -4.20 31.76 -5.31
CA ARG A 141 -3.45 30.58 -4.83
C ARG A 141 -2.57 30.88 -3.62
N SER A 142 -1.86 32.01 -3.63
CA SER A 142 -0.94 32.37 -2.54
C SER A 142 -1.68 32.56 -1.21
N ARG A 143 -2.84 33.21 -1.23
CA ARG A 143 -3.71 33.39 -0.05
C ARG A 143 -4.16 32.04 0.50
N TYR A 144 -4.64 31.14 -0.37
CA TYR A 144 -5.06 29.80 0.04
C TYR A 144 -3.93 28.98 0.68
N LEU A 145 -2.72 29.02 0.10
CA LEU A 145 -1.56 28.30 0.64
C LEU A 145 -1.01 28.91 1.94
N SER A 146 -1.29 30.19 2.22
CA SER A 146 -0.82 30.89 3.42
C SER A 146 -1.64 30.61 4.69
N ARG A 147 -2.69 29.77 4.61
CA ARG A 147 -3.59 29.49 5.73
C ARG A 147 -2.88 28.77 6.90
N PRO A 148 -3.33 28.96 8.16
CA PRO A 148 -2.79 28.26 9.31
C PRO A 148 -2.94 26.74 9.12
N ARG A 149 -1.84 26.01 9.32
CA ARG A 149 -1.86 24.54 9.26
C ARG A 149 -2.33 23.98 10.60
N PRO A 150 -3.32 23.07 10.63
CA PRO A 150 -3.55 22.30 11.84
C PRO A 150 -2.27 21.50 12.17
N PRO A 151 -1.97 21.27 13.47
CA PRO A 151 -0.77 20.54 13.86
C PRO A 151 -0.78 19.15 13.22
N GLN A 152 0.17 18.89 12.32
CA GLN A 152 0.28 17.59 11.67
C GLN A 152 0.53 16.53 12.75
N MET A 153 -0.34 15.51 12.84
CA MET A 153 -0.01 14.29 13.59
C MET A 153 1.24 13.68 12.95
N HIS A 154 2.40 13.89 13.58
CA HIS A 154 3.65 13.34 13.10
C HIS A 154 3.56 11.81 13.14
N SER A 155 3.41 11.20 11.98
CA SER A 155 3.52 9.76 11.82
C SER A 155 4.99 9.39 11.95
N GLN A 156 5.44 8.87 13.11
CA GLN A 156 6.70 8.09 13.17
C GLN A 156 7.01 7.39 14.51
N LYS A 157 7.84 6.34 14.31
CA LYS A 157 8.45 5.37 15.24
C LYS A 157 7.47 4.41 15.91
N LEU A 158 7.38 3.22 15.28
CA LEU A 158 7.02 1.96 15.92
C LEU A 158 7.62 1.91 17.34
N PRO A 159 6.93 1.36 18.36
CA PRO A 159 7.55 1.05 19.64
C PRO A 159 8.95 0.45 19.44
N ALA A 160 9.91 0.86 20.26
CA ALA A 160 11.33 0.56 20.11
C ALA A 160 11.54 -0.91 19.68
N VAL A 161 11.80 -1.09 18.39
CA VAL A 161 12.08 -2.39 17.79
C VAL A 161 13.38 -2.89 18.39
N GLY A 162 13.36 -4.05 19.03
CA GLY A 162 14.57 -4.67 19.56
C GLY A 162 15.62 -4.84 18.45
N SER A 163 16.84 -4.40 18.71
CA SER A 163 17.98 -4.61 17.82
C SER A 163 18.31 -6.10 17.78
N SER A 164 18.07 -6.77 16.65
CA SER A 164 18.55 -8.14 16.43
C SER A 164 19.85 -8.06 15.61
N PRO A 165 20.96 -8.68 16.06
CA PRO A 165 22.29 -8.54 15.45
C PRO A 165 22.47 -9.18 14.06
N ASP A 166 21.42 -9.81 13.51
CA ASP A 166 21.55 -10.75 12.37
C ASP A 166 20.65 -10.42 11.16
N GLY A 167 20.04 -9.23 11.09
CA GLY A 167 19.22 -8.81 9.93
C GLY A 167 17.88 -9.55 9.75
N SER A 168 17.41 -10.27 10.78
CA SER A 168 16.14 -11.03 10.82
C SER A 168 14.88 -10.15 10.95
N PRO A 169 13.68 -10.64 10.55
CA PRO A 169 12.44 -9.85 10.58
C PRO A 169 12.15 -9.32 11.98
N ARG A 170 11.93 -8.02 12.03
CA ARG A 170 11.87 -7.21 13.25
C ARG A 170 10.44 -6.99 13.76
N LEU A 171 9.44 -7.21 12.91
CA LEU A 171 8.04 -6.96 13.22
C LEU A 171 7.12 -7.99 12.56
N MET A 172 6.30 -8.65 13.37
CA MET A 172 5.20 -9.48 12.91
C MET A 172 3.88 -8.71 13.00
N ILE A 173 3.15 -8.59 11.90
CA ILE A 173 1.86 -7.92 11.83
C ILE A 173 0.74 -8.94 11.61
N PHE A 174 -0.18 -9.04 12.55
CA PHE A 174 -1.34 -9.90 12.45
C PHE A 174 -2.52 -9.15 11.85
N ILE A 175 -3.05 -9.61 10.72
CA ILE A 175 -4.28 -9.09 10.13
C ILE A 175 -5.46 -9.75 10.83
N LEU A 176 -6.27 -8.93 11.50
CA LEU A 176 -7.35 -9.34 12.41
C LEU A 176 -8.72 -8.87 11.94
N GLY A 177 -9.78 -9.37 12.58
CA GLY A 177 -11.13 -8.87 12.37
C GLY A 177 -11.88 -9.60 11.25
N PRO A 178 -13.15 -9.21 11.02
CA PRO A 178 -14.08 -9.97 10.19
C PRO A 178 -13.69 -10.02 8.71
N PHE A 179 -12.81 -9.13 8.27
CA PHE A 179 -12.37 -9.06 6.87
C PHE A 179 -11.07 -9.80 6.58
N ALA A 180 -10.29 -10.17 7.60
CA ALA A 180 -8.94 -10.71 7.44
C ALA A 180 -8.89 -11.94 6.53
N GLY A 181 -9.66 -12.98 6.85
CA GLY A 181 -9.63 -14.25 6.11
C GLY A 181 -10.15 -14.18 4.68
N LYS A 182 -11.13 -13.29 4.42
CA LYS A 182 -11.76 -13.16 3.09
C LYS A 182 -10.95 -12.26 2.16
N TRP A 183 -10.46 -11.13 2.67
CA TRP A 183 -9.89 -10.05 1.85
C TRP A 183 -8.37 -9.97 1.89
N PHE A 184 -7.71 -10.66 2.80
CA PHE A 184 -6.26 -10.56 2.98
C PHE A 184 -5.53 -11.91 2.96
N ARG A 185 -6.20 -13.01 2.60
CA ARG A 185 -5.60 -14.37 2.59
C ARG A 185 -4.32 -14.47 1.77
N GLN A 186 -4.25 -13.75 0.65
CA GLN A 186 -3.07 -13.65 -0.21
C GLN A 186 -1.84 -13.03 0.48
N SER A 187 -2.07 -12.28 1.56
CA SER A 187 -1.03 -11.63 2.36
C SER A 187 -0.54 -12.49 3.51
N ASP A 188 -1.08 -13.70 3.71
CA ASP A 188 -0.66 -14.59 4.78
C ASP A 188 0.78 -15.05 4.58
N LEU A 189 1.61 -14.84 5.61
CA LEU A 189 3.06 -15.04 5.62
C LEU A 189 3.80 -14.28 4.49
N SER A 190 3.20 -13.21 3.98
CA SER A 190 3.88 -12.32 3.04
C SER A 190 4.96 -11.51 3.75
N SER A 191 6.12 -11.37 3.11
CA SER A 191 7.23 -10.57 3.63
C SER A 191 7.65 -9.52 2.60
N SER A 192 7.94 -8.32 3.09
CA SER A 192 8.57 -7.27 2.29
C SER A 192 10.08 -7.36 2.49
N HIS A 193 10.81 -7.69 1.42
CA HIS A 193 12.27 -7.91 1.45
C HIS A 193 13.09 -6.71 1.97
N SER A 194 12.51 -5.50 2.03
CA SER A 194 13.23 -4.28 2.44
C SER A 194 12.91 -3.79 3.87
N SER A 195 11.90 -4.33 4.54
CA SER A 195 11.41 -3.77 5.81
C SER A 195 11.47 -4.71 7.00
N GLY A 196 11.80 -5.99 6.83
CA GLY A 196 11.81 -6.94 7.96
C GLY A 196 10.43 -7.10 8.62
N ILE A 197 9.35 -6.85 7.86
CA ILE A 197 7.96 -6.98 8.30
C ILE A 197 7.39 -8.26 7.69
N VAL A 198 6.76 -9.08 8.53
CA VAL A 198 6.01 -10.27 8.11
C VAL A 198 4.53 -10.05 8.43
N TRP A 199 3.67 -10.25 7.44
CA TRP A 199 2.22 -10.17 7.60
C TRP A 199 1.65 -11.57 7.77
N ALA A 200 0.73 -11.76 8.71
CA ALA A 200 0.05 -13.03 8.89
C ALA A 200 -1.43 -12.84 9.12
N VAL A 201 -2.24 -13.62 8.42
CA VAL A 201 -3.69 -13.55 8.53
C VAL A 201 -4.15 -14.42 9.70
N VAL A 202 -5.05 -13.87 10.51
CA VAL A 202 -5.65 -14.60 11.62
C VAL A 202 -7.16 -14.54 11.49
N GLU A 203 -7.75 -15.65 11.05
CA GLU A 203 -9.20 -15.74 10.84
C GLU A 203 -10.00 -15.88 12.16
N HIS A 204 -9.33 -16.30 13.25
CA HIS A 204 -9.98 -16.59 14.53
C HIS A 204 -9.14 -16.12 15.73
N ALA A 205 -9.80 -15.53 16.74
CA ALA A 205 -9.15 -15.04 17.96
C ALA A 205 -8.33 -16.12 18.71
N ALA A 206 -8.82 -17.37 18.77
CA ALA A 206 -8.10 -18.47 19.41
C ALA A 206 -6.77 -18.79 18.72
N SER A 207 -6.69 -18.61 17.40
CA SER A 207 -5.47 -18.79 16.62
C SER A 207 -4.45 -17.69 16.89
N LEU A 208 -4.90 -16.47 17.23
CA LEU A 208 -4.03 -15.35 17.61
C LEU A 208 -3.25 -15.68 18.89
N ALA A 209 -3.95 -16.12 19.94
CA ALA A 209 -3.32 -16.43 21.23
C ALA A 209 -2.21 -17.47 21.10
N LYS A 210 -2.49 -18.57 20.39
CA LYS A 210 -1.50 -19.63 20.14
C LYS A 210 -0.27 -19.12 19.38
N ARG A 211 -0.48 -18.24 18.38
CA ARG A 211 0.62 -17.66 17.60
C ARG A 211 1.45 -16.68 18.43
N LEU A 212 0.81 -15.84 19.25
CA LEU A 212 1.52 -14.93 20.15
C LEU A 212 2.33 -15.68 21.21
N GLU A 213 1.77 -16.74 21.81
CA GLU A 213 2.47 -17.59 22.77
C GLU A 213 3.69 -18.27 22.12
N TYR A 214 3.52 -18.80 20.91
CA TYR A 214 4.62 -19.39 20.14
C TYR A 214 5.73 -18.37 19.83
N LEU A 215 5.37 -17.15 19.43
CA LEU A 215 6.36 -16.09 19.15
C LEU A 215 7.08 -15.65 20.41
N HIS A 216 6.37 -15.44 21.52
CA HIS A 216 6.98 -15.07 22.78
C HIS A 216 7.99 -16.13 23.26
N LYS A 217 7.67 -17.41 23.07
CA LYS A 217 8.52 -18.53 23.47
C LYS A 217 9.76 -18.71 22.58
N ASN A 218 9.60 -18.60 21.26
CA ASN A 218 10.67 -18.96 20.30
C ASN A 218 11.43 -17.75 19.75
N TYR A 219 10.84 -16.55 19.80
CA TYR A 219 11.38 -15.30 19.24
C TYR A 219 11.14 -14.12 20.19
N PRO A 220 11.73 -14.10 21.40
CA PRO A 220 11.45 -13.08 22.42
C PRO A 220 11.83 -11.65 22.03
N GLY A 221 12.65 -11.45 20.99
CA GLY A 221 13.01 -10.14 20.44
C GLY A 221 12.11 -9.63 19.31
N MET A 222 11.12 -10.40 18.87
CA MET A 222 10.24 -10.04 17.75
C MET A 222 9.08 -9.17 18.25
N SER A 223 8.99 -7.93 17.75
CA SER A 223 7.85 -7.05 18.04
C SER A 223 6.59 -7.54 17.31
N THR A 224 5.43 -7.39 17.94
CA THR A 224 4.14 -7.76 17.36
C THR A 224 3.21 -6.55 17.24
N LEU A 225 2.41 -6.52 16.18
CA LEU A 225 1.41 -5.49 15.93
C LEU A 225 0.16 -6.15 15.32
N GLY A 226 -1.02 -5.70 15.70
CA GLY A 226 -2.27 -6.02 15.03
C GLY A 226 -2.57 -5.01 13.92
N PHE A 227 -3.18 -5.47 12.84
CA PHE A 227 -3.80 -4.63 11.82
C PHE A 227 -5.26 -5.05 11.69
N PHE A 228 -6.18 -4.13 11.98
CA PHE A 228 -7.61 -4.37 11.92
C PHE A 228 -8.20 -3.62 10.72
N PRO A 229 -8.28 -4.24 9.53
CA PRO A 229 -8.93 -3.65 8.37
C PRO A 229 -10.45 -3.58 8.56
N LEU A 230 -11.04 -2.44 8.21
CA LEU A 230 -12.48 -2.19 8.13
C LEU A 230 -12.82 -1.78 6.69
N LEU A 231 -13.47 -2.69 5.95
CA LEU A 231 -14.03 -2.38 4.64
C LEU A 231 -15.46 -1.87 4.85
N VAL A 232 -15.67 -0.58 4.59
CA VAL A 232 -16.90 0.12 4.99
C VAL A 232 -18.15 -0.36 4.23
N ASP A 233 -17.97 -0.85 3.00
CA ASP A 233 -18.99 -1.51 2.19
C ASP A 233 -18.82 -3.05 2.11
N GLY A 234 -17.95 -3.60 2.96
CA GLY A 234 -17.68 -5.05 3.00
C GLY A 234 -18.89 -5.88 3.46
N MET A 235 -19.83 -5.26 4.16
CA MET A 235 -21.07 -5.87 4.65
C MET A 235 -22.31 -5.18 4.07
N GLU A 236 -23.45 -5.86 4.07
CA GLU A 236 -24.71 -5.36 3.49
C GLU A 236 -25.32 -4.18 4.24
N SER A 237 -25.13 -4.10 5.56
CA SER A 237 -25.69 -3.02 6.37
C SER A 237 -24.82 -2.72 7.59
N SER A 238 -25.00 -1.53 8.18
CA SER A 238 -24.33 -1.14 9.42
C SER A 238 -24.63 -2.13 10.55
N GLY A 239 -25.85 -2.68 10.60
CA GLY A 239 -26.25 -3.67 11.61
C GLY A 239 -25.44 -4.96 11.53
N VAL A 240 -25.29 -5.53 10.33
CA VAL A 240 -24.49 -6.75 10.13
C VAL A 240 -23.01 -6.47 10.40
N LEU A 241 -22.51 -5.29 10.02
CA LEU A 241 -21.15 -4.88 10.35
C LEU A 241 -20.91 -4.84 11.88
N ILE A 242 -21.82 -4.20 12.62
CA ILE A 242 -21.77 -4.12 14.08
C ILE A 242 -21.81 -5.51 14.71
N GLU A 243 -22.68 -6.40 14.23
CA GLU A 243 -22.76 -7.78 14.70
C GLU A 243 -21.41 -8.50 14.56
N GLN A 244 -20.75 -8.39 13.40
CA GLN A 244 -19.45 -9.02 13.16
C GLN A 244 -18.33 -8.42 14.02
N LEU A 245 -18.31 -7.10 14.19
CA LEU A 245 -17.34 -6.43 15.09
C LEU A 245 -17.55 -6.87 16.55
N THR A 246 -18.80 -6.96 16.98
CA THR A 246 -19.19 -7.40 18.32
C THR A 246 -18.83 -8.88 18.55
N ALA A 247 -19.04 -9.75 17.55
CA ALA A 247 -18.63 -11.15 17.62
C ALA A 247 -17.11 -11.29 17.80
N TRP A 248 -16.32 -10.47 17.10
CA TRP A 248 -14.87 -10.40 17.29
C TRP A 248 -14.48 -9.88 18.68
N GLN A 249 -15.17 -8.86 19.18
CA GLN A 249 -14.96 -8.36 20.54
C GLN A 249 -15.18 -9.47 21.57
N TYR A 250 -16.29 -10.20 21.47
CA TYR A 250 -16.58 -11.33 22.38
C TYR A 250 -15.54 -12.45 22.26
N ALA A 251 -15.15 -12.83 21.04
CA ALA A 251 -14.16 -13.88 20.81
C ALA A 251 -12.78 -13.52 21.41
N LEU A 252 -12.35 -12.27 21.26
CA LEU A 252 -11.12 -11.76 21.86
C LEU A 252 -11.23 -11.64 23.39
N SER A 253 -12.39 -11.26 23.91
CA SER A 253 -12.61 -11.18 25.36
C SER A 253 -12.57 -12.56 26.02
N ALA A 254 -13.06 -13.59 25.31
CA ALA A 254 -13.02 -14.98 25.75
C ALA A 254 -11.63 -15.64 25.63
N THR A 255 -10.74 -15.09 24.80
CA THR A 255 -9.41 -15.65 24.54
C THR A 255 -8.36 -14.85 25.32
N GLN A 256 -7.69 -15.41 26.31
CA GLN A 256 -6.67 -14.68 27.07
C GLN A 256 -5.35 -14.58 26.28
N LEU A 257 -5.05 -13.39 25.77
CA LEU A 257 -3.77 -13.02 25.14
C LEU A 257 -2.71 -12.78 26.24
N PRO A 258 -1.44 -13.13 25.99
CA PRO A 258 -0.36 -12.95 26.96
C PRO A 258 -0.12 -11.47 27.31
N GLU A 259 -0.31 -10.58 26.34
CA GLU A 259 -0.23 -9.13 26.51
C GLU A 259 -1.27 -8.43 25.63
N ARG A 260 -1.61 -7.17 25.95
CA ARG A 260 -2.46 -6.35 25.08
C ARG A 260 -1.73 -6.06 23.79
N LEU A 261 -2.29 -6.51 22.66
CA LEU A 261 -1.68 -6.36 21.35
C LEU A 261 -1.96 -4.94 20.81
N PRO A 262 -0.93 -4.09 20.58
CA PRO A 262 -1.11 -2.82 19.89
C PRO A 262 -1.65 -3.08 18.50
N CYS A 263 -2.68 -2.34 18.08
CA CYS A 263 -3.44 -2.62 16.88
C CYS A 263 -3.76 -1.34 16.10
N LEU A 264 -3.46 -1.36 14.81
CA LEU A 264 -3.70 -0.28 13.86
C LEU A 264 -5.04 -0.50 13.16
N LEU A 265 -5.95 0.47 13.25
CA LEU A 265 -7.24 0.44 12.56
C LEU A 265 -7.07 0.99 11.14
N GLY A 266 -7.37 0.18 10.11
CA GLY A 266 -7.31 0.61 8.71
C GLY A 266 -8.70 0.75 8.10
N LEU A 267 -9.13 1.97 7.78
CA LEU A 267 -10.40 2.26 7.11
C LEU A 267 -10.19 2.26 5.60
N TYR A 268 -10.96 1.45 4.86
CA TYR A 268 -10.83 1.33 3.41
C TYR A 268 -12.06 1.89 2.70
N SER A 269 -11.84 2.84 1.80
CA SER A 269 -12.88 3.41 0.94
C SER A 269 -12.29 4.12 -0.27
N ARG A 270 -13.09 4.40 -1.31
CA ARG A 270 -12.68 5.32 -2.39
C ARG A 270 -13.08 6.74 -2.02
N LEU A 271 -12.08 7.62 -1.94
CA LEU A 271 -12.22 8.98 -1.45
C LEU A 271 -11.91 10.03 -2.53
N SER A 272 -11.14 9.67 -3.56
CA SER A 272 -10.89 10.56 -4.70
C SER A 272 -10.76 9.83 -6.04
N GLN A 273 -10.64 10.62 -7.11
CA GLN A 273 -10.30 10.14 -8.44
C GLN A 273 -8.78 10.00 -8.68
N GLU A 274 -7.93 10.27 -7.68
CA GLU A 274 -6.47 10.25 -7.84
C GLU A 274 -5.96 8.85 -8.18
N ARG A 275 -5.30 8.67 -9.32
CA ARG A 275 -4.72 7.39 -9.73
C ARG A 275 -3.31 7.60 -10.25
N ALA A 276 -2.34 6.83 -9.73
CA ALA A 276 -0.98 6.91 -10.22
C ALA A 276 -0.88 6.24 -11.60
N SER A 277 -0.19 6.88 -12.54
CA SER A 277 -0.06 6.42 -13.93
C SER A 277 0.56 5.03 -14.08
N HIS A 278 1.42 4.64 -13.15
CA HIS A 278 2.18 3.38 -13.16
C HIS A 278 1.63 2.34 -12.17
N ASP A 279 0.73 2.75 -11.27
CA ASP A 279 0.08 1.88 -10.29
C ASP A 279 -1.27 2.48 -9.87
N PRO A 280 -2.32 2.33 -10.70
CA PRO A 280 -3.62 2.93 -10.45
C PRO A 280 -4.30 2.35 -9.21
N ASP A 281 -3.92 1.14 -8.77
CA ASP A 281 -4.48 0.48 -7.60
C ASP A 281 -3.75 0.86 -6.29
N ARG A 282 -2.70 1.68 -6.38
CA ARG A 282 -1.99 2.18 -5.22
C ARG A 282 -2.92 2.97 -4.31
N ALA A 283 -3.13 2.44 -3.10
CA ALA A 283 -3.86 3.17 -2.07
C ALA A 283 -3.04 4.36 -1.55
N ILE A 284 -3.71 5.50 -1.41
CA ILE A 284 -3.13 6.70 -0.77
C ILE A 284 -3.54 6.67 0.70
N TRP A 285 -2.55 6.63 1.57
CA TRP A 285 -2.74 6.49 3.01
C TRP A 285 -2.67 7.83 3.72
N THR A 286 -3.65 8.10 4.57
CA THR A 286 -3.66 9.23 5.51
C THR A 286 -3.69 8.70 6.94
N GLY A 287 -2.91 9.30 7.84
CA GLY A 287 -2.71 8.81 9.21
C GLY A 287 -1.57 7.79 9.32
N GLY A 288 -1.46 7.17 10.49
CA GLY A 288 -0.35 6.25 10.78
C GLY A 288 -0.31 5.77 12.22
N LEU A 289 0.83 5.18 12.59
CA LEU A 289 1.14 4.83 13.97
C LEU A 289 1.34 6.08 14.82
N LEU A 290 0.72 6.10 16.00
CA LEU A 290 0.81 7.20 16.95
C LEU A 290 2.01 7.05 17.88
N THR A 291 2.56 8.19 18.32
CA THR A 291 3.56 8.21 19.40
C THR A 291 2.94 7.77 20.73
N THR A 292 3.78 7.35 21.68
CA THR A 292 3.33 6.88 23.01
C THR A 292 2.47 7.89 23.78
N SER A 293 2.56 9.19 23.47
CA SER A 293 1.71 10.24 24.05
C SER A 293 0.30 10.32 23.45
N HIS A 294 0.11 9.89 22.20
CA HIS A 294 -1.17 9.96 21.47
C HIS A 294 -1.92 8.63 21.44
N ALA A 295 -1.25 7.50 21.71
CA ALA A 295 -1.88 6.18 21.84
C ALA A 295 -2.91 6.09 23.00
N SER A 296 -2.92 7.06 23.91
CA SER A 296 -3.90 7.17 25.00
C SER A 296 -5.18 7.91 24.63
N LEU A 297 -5.25 8.53 23.43
CA LEU A 297 -6.43 9.28 22.99
C LEU A 297 -7.58 8.33 22.62
N PRO A 298 -8.84 8.70 22.94
CA PRO A 298 -10.01 7.94 22.52
C PRO A 298 -10.11 7.89 20.99
N LEU A 299 -10.80 6.88 20.46
CA LEU A 299 -10.91 6.67 19.02
C LEU A 299 -11.48 7.91 18.31
N GLU A 300 -12.50 8.53 18.90
CA GLU A 300 -13.14 9.74 18.36
C GLU A 300 -12.11 10.88 18.14
N ALA A 301 -11.22 11.13 19.11
CA ALA A 301 -10.19 12.15 18.97
C ALA A 301 -9.17 11.81 17.87
N GLN A 302 -8.85 10.52 17.68
CA GLN A 302 -7.98 10.09 16.59
C GLN A 302 -8.65 10.24 15.22
N LEU A 303 -9.96 10.00 15.11
CA LEU A 303 -10.72 10.23 13.89
C LEU A 303 -10.82 11.72 13.55
N VAL A 304 -11.00 12.60 14.54
CA VAL A 304 -10.92 14.06 14.33
C VAL A 304 -9.54 14.46 13.79
N GLY A 305 -8.48 13.91 14.36
CA GLY A 305 -7.11 14.15 13.86
C GLY A 305 -6.88 13.69 12.43
N LEU A 306 -7.59 12.65 11.96
CA LEU A 306 -7.57 12.25 10.54
C LEU A 306 -8.24 13.29 9.65
N THR A 307 -9.39 13.85 10.06
CA THR A 307 -10.04 14.93 9.32
C THR A 307 -9.12 16.14 9.19
N ASP A 308 -8.48 16.54 10.28
CA ASP A 308 -7.52 17.66 10.28
C ASP A 308 -6.33 17.38 9.37
N ALA A 309 -5.84 16.12 9.33
CA ALA A 309 -4.78 15.71 8.42
C ALA A 309 -5.22 15.75 6.94
N LEU A 310 -6.47 15.41 6.65
CA LEU A 310 -7.03 15.50 5.29
C LEU A 310 -7.16 16.95 4.83
N ASP A 311 -7.61 17.87 5.71
CA ASP A 311 -7.64 19.31 5.39
C ASP A 311 -6.21 19.86 5.18
N ALA A 312 -5.25 19.46 6.01
CA ALA A 312 -3.85 19.87 5.86
C ALA A 312 -3.24 19.39 4.53
N ALA A 313 -3.59 18.19 4.08
CA ALA A 313 -3.09 17.60 2.83
C ALA A 313 -3.54 18.36 1.56
N GLU A 314 -4.55 19.24 1.65
CA GLU A 314 -4.96 20.13 0.54
C GLU A 314 -3.86 21.13 0.14
N VAL A 315 -2.80 21.31 0.94
CA VAL A 315 -1.74 22.31 0.72
C VAL A 315 -0.51 21.73 -0.02
N ASP A 316 -0.26 20.42 0.08
CA ASP A 316 0.99 19.78 -0.39
C ASP A 316 0.85 19.03 -1.73
N ALA A 317 -0.37 18.93 -2.29
CA ALA A 317 -0.62 18.18 -3.52
C ALA A 317 -0.49 19.06 -4.79
N ASP A 318 0.15 18.53 -5.83
CA ASP A 318 0.14 19.11 -7.18
C ASP A 318 -1.29 19.20 -7.78
N SER A 319 -2.26 18.49 -7.19
CA SER A 319 -3.68 18.49 -7.56
C SER A 319 -4.55 18.91 -6.38
N ASP A 320 -4.88 20.20 -6.29
CA ASP A 320 -5.79 20.78 -5.28
C ASP A 320 -7.13 20.02 -5.22
N LEU A 321 -7.60 19.46 -6.35
CA LEU A 321 -8.88 18.77 -6.48
C LEU A 321 -8.96 17.48 -5.64
N TYR A 322 -7.96 16.61 -5.74
CA TYR A 322 -8.05 15.27 -5.12
C TYR A 322 -7.98 15.34 -3.60
N ALA A 323 -7.23 16.29 -3.06
CA ALA A 323 -7.22 16.52 -1.63
C ALA A 323 -8.57 17.05 -1.12
N ILE A 324 -9.22 17.96 -1.86
CA ILE A 324 -10.58 18.43 -1.55
C ILE A 324 -11.58 17.25 -1.55
N GLN A 325 -11.49 16.37 -2.55
CA GLN A 325 -12.33 15.15 -2.61
C GLN A 325 -12.09 14.24 -1.41
N ARG A 326 -10.81 13.96 -1.07
CA ARG A 326 -10.44 13.10 0.07
C ARG A 326 -10.94 13.66 1.39
N HIS A 327 -10.80 14.97 1.61
CA HIS A 327 -11.30 15.61 2.82
C HIS A 327 -12.83 15.53 2.89
N ALA A 328 -13.55 15.84 1.81
CA ALA A 328 -15.01 15.79 1.78
C ALA A 328 -15.58 14.39 2.03
N LEU A 329 -15.11 13.37 1.29
CA LEU A 329 -15.56 11.99 1.48
C LEU A 329 -15.04 11.37 2.78
N GLY A 330 -13.83 11.71 3.22
CA GLY A 330 -13.29 11.31 4.51
C GLY A 330 -14.17 11.81 5.65
N SER A 331 -14.49 13.11 5.68
CA SER A 331 -15.41 13.71 6.66
C SER A 331 -16.78 13.04 6.66
N THR A 332 -17.31 12.72 5.46
CA THR A 332 -18.59 12.03 5.30
C THR A 332 -18.55 10.59 5.83
N LEU A 333 -17.46 9.87 5.60
CA LEU A 333 -17.23 8.53 6.12
C LEU A 333 -17.18 8.51 7.65
N LEU A 334 -16.48 9.47 8.24
CA LEU A 334 -16.36 9.58 9.70
C LEU A 334 -17.70 9.96 10.34
N ALA A 335 -18.49 10.82 9.70
CA ALA A 335 -19.86 11.12 10.11
C ALA A 335 -20.74 9.86 10.11
N TRP A 336 -20.63 9.02 9.08
CA TRP A 336 -21.35 7.73 9.03
C TRP A 336 -20.98 6.81 10.19
N LEU A 337 -19.67 6.66 10.48
CA LEU A 337 -19.20 5.83 11.59
C LEU A 337 -19.79 6.30 12.93
N ALA A 338 -19.83 7.61 13.17
CA ALA A 338 -20.38 8.20 14.38
C ALA A 338 -21.90 8.05 14.47
N GLU A 339 -22.64 8.41 13.42
CA GLU A 339 -24.11 8.34 13.40
C GLU A 339 -24.64 6.91 13.58
N ASN A 340 -23.92 5.91 13.06
CA ASN A 340 -24.32 4.50 13.14
C ASN A 340 -23.77 3.78 14.39
N ARG A 341 -23.15 4.50 15.35
CA ARG A 341 -22.55 3.93 16.58
C ARG A 341 -21.44 2.90 16.32
N ILE A 342 -20.84 2.91 15.13
CA ILE A 342 -19.73 2.01 14.78
C ILE A 342 -18.49 2.41 15.58
N VAL A 343 -18.29 3.73 15.79
CA VAL A 343 -17.21 4.26 16.66
C VAL A 343 -17.30 3.64 18.06
N ASN A 344 -18.48 3.57 18.67
CA ASN A 344 -18.66 3.01 20.00
C ASN A 344 -18.26 1.53 20.10
N VAL A 345 -18.59 0.73 19.07
CA VAL A 345 -18.25 -0.69 19.03
C VAL A 345 -16.74 -0.88 18.84
N LEU A 346 -16.13 -0.11 17.95
CA LEU A 346 -14.67 -0.12 17.75
C LEU A 346 -13.93 0.37 19.00
N GLU A 347 -14.43 1.41 19.65
CA GLU A 347 -13.86 1.92 20.89
C GLU A 347 -13.95 0.88 22.01
N ALA A 348 -15.08 0.18 22.14
CA ALA A 348 -15.20 -0.91 23.10
C ALA A 348 -14.24 -2.09 22.78
N LEU A 349 -13.99 -2.37 21.51
CA LEU A 349 -13.02 -3.36 21.05
C LEU A 349 -11.58 -3.02 21.46
N PHE A 350 -11.17 -1.75 21.37
CA PHE A 350 -9.79 -1.31 21.65
C PHE A 350 -9.55 -0.80 23.08
N ALA A 351 -10.54 -0.21 23.75
CA ALA A 351 -10.38 0.34 25.09
C ALA A 351 -10.58 -0.75 26.17
N HIS A 352 -11.60 -1.58 26.00
CA HIS A 352 -12.00 -2.60 26.97
C HIS A 352 -11.57 -4.01 26.59
N GLY A 353 -11.15 -4.22 25.34
CA GLY A 353 -10.70 -5.52 24.85
C GLY A 353 -9.24 -5.84 25.17
N GLN A 354 -8.70 -6.81 24.43
CA GLN A 354 -7.30 -7.24 24.51
C GLN A 354 -6.42 -6.64 23.42
N LEU A 355 -7.00 -5.82 22.55
CA LEU A 355 -6.28 -4.98 21.62
C LEU A 355 -6.12 -3.59 22.25
N SER A 356 -5.06 -2.87 21.91
CA SER A 356 -4.91 -1.45 22.24
C SER A 356 -4.78 -0.64 20.96
N LEU A 357 -5.46 0.50 20.86
CA LEU A 357 -5.43 1.32 19.65
C LEU A 357 -4.07 1.99 19.49
N ALA A 358 -3.30 1.57 18.47
CA ALA A 358 -1.98 2.11 18.16
C ALA A 358 -2.02 3.25 17.13
N GLY A 359 -3.15 3.42 16.45
CA GLY A 359 -3.40 4.48 15.49
C GLY A 359 -4.55 4.13 14.55
N VAL A 360 -4.96 5.13 13.76
CA VAL A 360 -5.96 4.97 12.71
C VAL A 360 -5.36 5.43 11.39
N MET A 361 -5.65 4.68 10.33
CA MET A 361 -5.28 5.00 8.98
C MET A 361 -6.51 4.96 8.08
N LEU A 362 -6.54 5.87 7.11
CA LEU A 362 -7.55 5.93 6.07
C LEU A 362 -6.88 5.68 4.72
N ALA A 363 -7.35 4.67 4.00
CA ALA A 363 -6.92 4.35 2.65
C ALA A 363 -7.93 4.91 1.64
N ASP A 364 -7.46 5.80 0.78
CA ASP A 364 -8.13 6.09 -0.50
C ASP A 364 -7.80 4.95 -1.47
N HIS A 365 -8.71 4.00 -1.56
CA HIS A 365 -8.58 2.77 -2.31
C HIS A 365 -9.08 2.95 -3.76
N GLY A 366 -8.13 2.87 -4.70
CA GLY A 366 -8.36 3.22 -6.09
C GLY A 366 -9.41 2.36 -6.81
N SER A 367 -9.60 1.12 -6.36
CA SER A 367 -10.50 0.17 -6.99
C SER A 367 -11.99 0.48 -6.81
N GLY A 368 -12.37 1.49 -6.02
CA GLY A 368 -13.75 1.94 -5.92
C GLY A 368 -14.69 1.06 -5.11
N PHE A 369 -15.98 1.37 -5.26
CA PHE A 369 -17.08 0.64 -4.63
C PHE A 369 -17.30 -0.65 -5.40
N THR A 370 -16.93 -1.81 -4.85
CA THR A 370 -17.13 -3.09 -5.53
C THR A 370 -18.56 -3.62 -5.38
N ARG A 371 -19.32 -3.06 -4.43
CA ARG A 371 -20.71 -3.38 -4.13
C ARG A 371 -21.36 -2.24 -3.36
N HIS A 372 -22.68 -2.17 -3.37
CA HIS A 372 -23.42 -1.35 -2.41
C HIS A 372 -23.54 -2.10 -1.08
N GLY A 373 -23.03 -1.48 -0.02
CA GLY A 373 -22.98 -2.01 1.33
C GLY A 373 -23.34 -0.93 2.35
N ALA A 374 -22.92 -1.12 3.59
CA ALA A 374 -23.37 -0.32 4.72
C ALA A 374 -23.18 1.20 4.54
N TRP A 375 -22.03 1.64 4.03
CA TRP A 375 -21.75 3.07 3.87
C TRP A 375 -22.42 3.66 2.63
N SER A 376 -22.32 2.99 1.50
CA SER A 376 -22.93 3.43 0.23
C SER A 376 -24.47 3.46 0.27
N ILE A 377 -25.11 2.54 0.99
CA ILE A 377 -26.56 2.61 1.25
C ILE A 377 -26.89 3.84 2.10
N TRP A 378 -26.10 4.12 3.15
CA TRP A 378 -26.28 5.33 3.94
C TRP A 378 -26.07 6.61 3.11
N LEU A 379 -25.12 6.63 2.17
CA LEU A 379 -24.96 7.74 1.22
C LEU A 379 -26.22 7.94 0.37
N ALA A 380 -26.84 6.87 -0.11
CA ALA A 380 -28.09 6.96 -0.86
C ALA A 380 -29.24 7.49 0.00
N GLU A 381 -29.37 7.00 1.23
CA GLU A 381 -30.40 7.45 2.17
C GLU A 381 -30.23 8.92 2.56
N LYS A 382 -29.00 9.38 2.81
CA LYS A 382 -28.70 10.74 3.26
C LYS A 382 -28.65 11.75 2.13
N TYR A 383 -28.05 11.37 1.00
CA TYR A 383 -27.70 12.30 -0.08
C TYR A 383 -28.40 12.00 -1.39
N GLY A 384 -29.17 10.90 -1.49
CA GLY A 384 -29.95 10.58 -2.69
C GLY A 384 -29.11 10.11 -3.87
N ILE A 385 -27.85 9.72 -3.62
CA ILE A 385 -26.91 9.27 -4.62
C ILE A 385 -26.24 7.96 -4.19
N LEU A 386 -26.27 6.97 -5.07
CA LEU A 386 -25.51 5.73 -4.94
C LEU A 386 -24.18 5.90 -5.68
N PRO A 387 -23.04 5.53 -5.08
CA PRO A 387 -21.78 5.55 -5.82
C PRO A 387 -21.80 4.56 -6.98
N GLY A 388 -21.14 4.94 -8.09
CA GLY A 388 -20.92 4.02 -9.20
C GLY A 388 -20.03 2.85 -8.76
N LEU A 389 -20.39 1.66 -9.24
CA LEU A 389 -19.67 0.44 -8.91
C LEU A 389 -18.47 0.25 -9.83
N SER A 390 -17.37 -0.20 -9.24
CA SER A 390 -16.19 -0.60 -9.99
C SER A 390 -16.44 -1.86 -10.79
N ALA A 391 -15.91 -1.90 -12.01
CA ALA A 391 -15.98 -3.06 -12.89
C ALA A 391 -15.10 -4.22 -12.41
N ALA A 392 -14.13 -3.98 -11.52
CA ALA A 392 -13.20 -4.99 -11.04
C ALA A 392 -13.13 -5.03 -9.50
N ILE A 393 -13.03 -6.24 -8.97
CA ILE A 393 -12.75 -6.46 -7.55
C ILE A 393 -11.23 -6.55 -7.40
N ALA A 394 -10.62 -5.50 -6.84
CA ALA A 394 -9.22 -5.54 -6.42
C ALA A 394 -9.13 -5.92 -4.94
N MET A 395 -8.08 -6.64 -4.58
CA MET A 395 -7.80 -6.96 -3.19
C MET A 395 -7.21 -5.71 -2.49
N PRO A 396 -7.68 -5.35 -1.29
CA PRO A 396 -7.20 -4.16 -0.61
C PRO A 396 -5.69 -4.22 -0.35
N ALA A 397 -5.00 -3.14 -0.68
CA ALA A 397 -3.57 -3.01 -0.45
C ALA A 397 -3.24 -2.93 1.05
N LEU A 398 -2.06 -3.42 1.45
CA LEU A 398 -1.57 -3.24 2.82
C LEU A 398 -0.86 -1.89 2.99
N PRO A 399 -0.90 -1.28 4.19
CA PRO A 399 -0.21 -0.02 4.43
C PRO A 399 1.31 -0.21 4.41
N ALA A 400 2.02 0.75 3.83
CA ALA A 400 3.48 0.79 3.85
C ALA A 400 3.96 1.28 5.24
N ILE A 401 4.37 0.35 6.09
CA ILE A 401 4.93 0.66 7.42
C ILE A 401 6.45 0.77 7.31
N THR A 402 7.00 1.94 7.60
CA THR A 402 8.44 2.19 7.64
C THR A 402 9.00 1.90 9.03
N LEU A 403 9.95 0.96 9.13
CA LEU A 403 10.71 0.75 10.36
C LEU A 403 11.76 1.86 10.56
N PRO A 404 12.09 2.23 11.81
CA PRO A 404 13.17 3.17 12.07
C PRO A 404 14.53 2.62 11.56
N PRO A 405 15.41 3.46 11.01
CA PRO A 405 16.74 3.04 10.60
C PRO A 405 17.53 2.53 11.80
N GLU A 406 18.36 1.52 11.57
CA GLU A 406 19.25 0.95 12.58
C GLU A 406 20.20 2.06 13.09
N PRO A 407 20.42 2.19 14.41
CA PRO A 407 21.43 3.13 14.89
C PRO A 407 22.76 2.76 14.23
N GLU A 408 23.31 3.70 13.44
CA GLU A 408 24.65 3.53 12.88
C GLU A 408 25.58 3.20 14.05
N THR A 409 26.18 2.01 14.01
CA THR A 409 27.29 1.71 14.90
C THR A 409 28.33 2.77 14.60
N PRO A 410 28.72 3.62 15.56
CA PRO A 410 29.76 4.61 15.30
C PRO A 410 30.96 3.85 14.72
N PRO A 411 31.54 4.31 13.60
CA PRO A 411 32.65 3.60 12.99
C PRO A 411 33.67 3.34 14.08
N ALA A 412 34.02 2.07 14.28
CA ALA A 412 35.02 1.68 15.25
C ALA A 412 36.22 2.62 15.06
N PRO A 413 36.77 3.22 16.14
CA PRO A 413 37.86 4.17 16.01
C PRO A 413 38.91 3.51 15.12
N HIS A 414 39.24 4.18 14.01
CA HIS A 414 40.22 3.67 13.06
C HIS A 414 41.49 3.35 13.84
N ARG A 415 41.75 2.06 14.08
CA ARG A 415 43.06 1.62 14.50
C ARG A 415 43.91 1.85 13.27
N GLU A 416 44.63 2.98 13.26
CA GLU A 416 45.64 3.24 12.24
C GLU A 416 46.52 2.00 12.16
N ALA A 417 46.42 1.28 11.04
CA ALA A 417 47.36 0.23 10.73
C ALA A 417 48.74 0.89 10.69
N PRO A 418 49.77 0.33 11.36
CA PRO A 418 51.10 0.90 11.31
C PRO A 418 51.52 1.01 9.84
N LEU A 419 51.87 2.22 9.43
CA LEU A 419 52.34 2.49 8.07
C LEU A 419 53.44 1.47 7.71
N PRO A 420 53.35 0.80 6.55
CA PRO A 420 54.42 -0.07 6.11
C PRO A 420 55.71 0.75 5.97
N ALA A 421 56.78 0.29 6.61
CA ALA A 421 58.08 0.95 6.56
C ALA A 421 58.47 1.19 5.09
N SER A 422 58.92 2.41 4.79
CA SER A 422 59.28 2.82 3.44
C SER A 422 60.40 1.94 2.89
N VAL A 423 60.04 1.03 1.98
CA VAL A 423 61.00 0.19 1.27
C VAL A 423 61.77 1.08 0.31
N ARG A 424 63.01 1.44 0.66
CA ARG A 424 63.94 2.10 -0.25
C ARG A 424 64.31 1.15 -1.39
N TRP A 425 63.63 1.29 -2.53
CA TRP A 425 63.93 0.56 -3.75
C TRP A 425 65.37 0.85 -4.22
N ARG A 426 66.22 -0.19 -4.23
CA ARG A 426 67.57 -0.14 -4.80
C ARG A 426 67.49 -0.37 -6.31
N TRP A 427 67.04 0.66 -7.03
CA TRP A 427 66.98 0.74 -8.51
C TRP A 427 68.20 0.16 -9.27
N PRO A 428 69.47 0.29 -8.81
CA PRO A 428 70.59 -0.30 -9.55
C PRO A 428 70.55 -1.84 -9.64
N ALA A 429 69.96 -2.55 -8.66
CA ALA A 429 69.87 -4.01 -8.70
C ALA A 429 68.80 -4.52 -9.68
N VAL A 430 67.69 -3.78 -9.81
CA VAL A 430 66.60 -4.10 -10.74
C VAL A 430 67.05 -3.89 -12.19
N ILE A 431 67.83 -2.84 -12.45
CA ILE A 431 68.39 -2.56 -13.78
C ILE A 431 69.42 -3.64 -14.17
N ALA A 432 70.26 -4.09 -13.24
CA ALA A 432 71.21 -5.17 -13.50
C ALA A 432 70.51 -6.51 -13.82
N LEU A 433 69.41 -6.81 -13.13
CA LEU A 433 68.63 -8.03 -13.37
C LEU A 433 67.94 -7.99 -14.74
N LEU A 434 67.39 -6.84 -15.14
CA LEU A 434 66.77 -6.66 -16.45
C LEU A 434 67.79 -6.79 -17.59
N ALA A 435 69.00 -6.24 -17.42
CA ALA A 435 70.08 -6.40 -18.40
C ALA A 435 70.53 -7.87 -18.53
N LEU A 436 70.58 -8.61 -17.42
CA LEU A 436 70.90 -10.04 -17.42
C LEU A 436 69.82 -10.88 -18.13
N CYS A 437 68.54 -10.59 -17.89
CA CYS A 437 67.42 -11.26 -18.56
C CYS A 437 67.42 -10.98 -20.07
N LEU A 438 67.76 -9.77 -20.50
CA LEU A 438 67.87 -9.40 -21.92
C LEU A 438 69.04 -10.12 -22.60
N ALA A 439 70.18 -10.27 -21.91
CA ALA A 439 71.31 -11.04 -22.42
C ALA A 439 70.98 -12.54 -22.54
N LEU A 440 70.25 -13.10 -21.57
CA LEU A 440 69.77 -14.49 -21.60
C LEU A 440 68.75 -14.74 -22.73
N ALA A 441 67.82 -13.80 -22.95
CA ALA A 441 66.85 -13.90 -24.03
C ALA A 441 67.52 -13.83 -25.41
N ALA A 442 68.54 -12.98 -25.59
CA ALA A 442 69.33 -12.89 -26.82
C ALA A 442 70.15 -14.18 -27.07
N ALA A 443 70.70 -14.79 -26.01
CA ALA A 443 71.41 -16.06 -26.11
C ALA A 443 70.49 -17.23 -26.48
N LEU A 444 69.26 -17.25 -25.95
CA LEU A 444 68.23 -18.24 -26.27
C LEU A 444 67.66 -18.07 -27.69
N TRP A 445 67.70 -16.86 -28.25
CA TRP A 445 67.33 -16.60 -29.65
C TRP A 445 68.36 -17.18 -30.64
N HIS A 446 69.64 -17.19 -30.26
CA HIS A 446 70.72 -17.62 -31.14
C HIS A 446 70.88 -19.16 -31.24
N THR A 447 70.29 -19.92 -30.32
CA THR A 447 70.40 -21.39 -30.25
C THR A 447 69.25 -22.14 -30.92
N GLY A 448 68.39 -21.46 -31.68
CA GLY A 448 67.45 -22.10 -32.62
C GLY A 448 66.40 -23.02 -31.96
N PHE A 449 66.02 -22.75 -30.71
CA PHE A 449 65.15 -23.62 -29.91
C PHE A 449 63.64 -23.34 -30.13
N TRP A 450 63.22 -23.16 -31.38
CA TRP A 450 61.80 -23.06 -31.74
C TRP A 450 61.49 -24.04 -32.87
N ASN A 451 61.34 -25.31 -32.51
CA ASN A 451 60.55 -26.28 -33.27
C ASN A 451 59.59 -26.96 -32.29
N THR A 452 58.30 -26.84 -32.59
CA THR A 452 57.10 -27.47 -31.98
C THR A 452 57.09 -28.99 -32.28
N PRO A 453 56.16 -29.85 -31.78
CA PRO A 453 54.78 -29.56 -31.33
C PRO A 453 54.20 -30.42 -30.18
N ASP A 454 52.93 -30.10 -29.87
CA ASP A 454 51.84 -30.89 -29.27
C ASP A 454 52.06 -31.64 -27.94
N GLU A 455 51.20 -31.36 -26.95
CA GLU A 455 50.20 -32.32 -26.44
C GLU A 455 49.42 -31.77 -25.23
N GLY A 456 48.24 -32.36 -25.01
CA GLY A 456 47.12 -31.88 -24.20
C GLY A 456 47.41 -31.52 -22.74
N ALA A 457 46.65 -30.54 -22.26
CA ALA A 457 46.47 -30.27 -20.84
C ALA A 457 45.13 -30.86 -20.36
N PRO A 458 45.13 -31.79 -19.38
CA PRO A 458 43.93 -32.29 -18.74
C PRO A 458 43.45 -31.37 -17.61
N ALA A 459 42.18 -31.55 -17.26
CA ALA A 459 41.48 -30.89 -16.16
C ALA A 459 42.18 -31.09 -14.80
N ALA A 460 42.39 -30.01 -14.08
CA ALA A 460 42.78 -30.03 -12.67
C ALA A 460 41.55 -29.73 -11.79
N ALA A 461 41.28 -30.69 -10.92
CA ALA A 461 40.24 -30.70 -9.91
C ALA A 461 40.41 -29.56 -8.90
N PHE A 462 39.29 -28.94 -8.51
CA PHE A 462 39.17 -28.22 -7.26
C PHE A 462 38.52 -29.15 -6.25
N ASP A 463 39.29 -29.50 -5.23
CA ASP A 463 38.87 -30.36 -4.13
C ASP A 463 38.10 -29.56 -3.07
N ARG A 464 37.31 -30.34 -2.32
CA ARG A 464 36.23 -29.99 -1.42
C ARG A 464 36.66 -29.11 -0.24
N GLN A 465 35.80 -28.15 0.08
CA GLN A 465 35.49 -27.86 1.48
C GLN A 465 34.04 -28.27 1.76
N ALA A 466 33.91 -29.42 2.41
CA ALA A 466 32.68 -29.89 3.02
C ALA A 466 32.48 -29.16 4.36
N GLY A 467 31.34 -28.49 4.49
CA GLY A 467 30.87 -27.86 5.72
C GLY A 467 29.37 -27.60 5.62
N LEU A 468 28.58 -28.63 5.90
CA LEU A 468 27.13 -28.61 6.19
C LEU A 468 26.28 -27.68 5.30
N SER A 469 26.03 -28.09 4.06
CA SER A 469 25.00 -27.48 3.21
C SER A 469 23.66 -28.20 3.41
N PRO A 470 22.52 -27.52 3.58
CA PRO A 470 21.22 -28.15 3.36
C PRO A 470 21.22 -28.72 1.93
N SER A 471 20.71 -29.95 1.75
CA SER A 471 20.67 -30.61 0.44
C SER A 471 19.86 -29.76 -0.55
N LEU A 472 20.52 -28.85 -1.26
CA LEU A 472 19.90 -27.95 -2.23
C LEU A 472 19.58 -28.76 -3.48
N PHE A 473 18.30 -29.08 -3.71
CA PHE A 473 17.89 -29.72 -4.94
C PHE A 473 17.73 -28.65 -6.01
N THR A 474 18.80 -28.43 -6.77
CA THR A 474 18.77 -27.52 -7.92
C THR A 474 18.32 -28.31 -9.15
N LEU A 475 17.10 -28.08 -9.61
CA LEU A 475 16.62 -28.64 -10.88
C LEU A 475 17.17 -27.77 -12.03
N SER A 476 18.44 -27.96 -12.38
CA SER A 476 19.12 -27.17 -13.44
C SER A 476 19.96 -28.01 -14.42
N GLU A 477 19.69 -29.31 -14.57
CA GLU A 477 20.46 -30.11 -15.53
C GLU A 477 19.87 -30.04 -16.95
N ALA A 478 20.51 -29.19 -17.77
CA ALA A 478 20.60 -29.13 -19.24
C ALA A 478 19.31 -29.25 -20.10
N THR A 479 18.15 -29.51 -19.50
CA THR A 479 16.87 -29.75 -20.16
C THR A 479 15.90 -28.67 -19.67
N PRO A 480 15.33 -27.84 -20.57
CA PRO A 480 14.43 -26.77 -20.17
C PRO A 480 13.17 -27.37 -19.53
N PHE A 481 12.82 -26.92 -18.32
CA PHE A 481 11.61 -27.41 -17.63
C PHE A 481 10.32 -26.79 -18.19
N PHE A 482 10.46 -25.62 -18.82
CA PHE A 482 9.40 -24.77 -19.31
C PHE A 482 9.76 -24.21 -20.68
N ALA A 483 8.76 -24.00 -21.53
CA ALA A 483 8.93 -23.20 -22.75
C ALA A 483 9.23 -21.73 -22.44
N LYS A 484 9.83 -21.00 -23.39
CA LYS A 484 10.09 -19.56 -23.26
C LYS A 484 8.76 -18.82 -23.01
N GLY A 485 8.71 -17.98 -21.97
CA GLY A 485 7.52 -17.20 -21.62
C GLY A 485 6.35 -18.03 -21.05
N SER A 486 6.57 -19.30 -20.70
CA SER A 486 5.52 -20.18 -20.17
C SER A 486 5.89 -20.75 -18.80
N ALA A 487 4.85 -21.09 -18.03
CA ALA A 487 4.89 -21.88 -16.80
C ALA A 487 4.32 -23.30 -16.98
N ALA A 488 4.02 -23.72 -18.22
CA ALA A 488 3.61 -25.09 -18.52
C ALA A 488 4.83 -26.03 -18.49
N LEU A 489 4.73 -27.11 -17.70
CA LEU A 489 5.76 -28.15 -17.59
C LEU A 489 5.86 -28.94 -18.89
N LEU A 490 7.09 -29.14 -19.38
CA LEU A 490 7.36 -30.02 -20.52
C LEU A 490 7.34 -31.50 -20.10
N PRO A 491 7.00 -32.44 -20.99
CA PRO A 491 6.98 -33.87 -20.67
C PRO A 491 8.29 -34.42 -20.11
N GLU A 492 9.42 -33.90 -20.58
CA GLU A 492 10.77 -34.27 -20.13
C GLU A 492 11.04 -33.81 -18.69
N SER A 493 10.40 -32.73 -18.26
CA SER A 493 10.45 -32.17 -16.89
C SER A 493 9.85 -33.10 -15.84
N GLU A 494 8.80 -33.83 -16.21
CA GLU A 494 8.13 -34.75 -15.30
C GLU A 494 9.04 -35.90 -14.87
N LYS A 495 9.92 -36.37 -15.75
CA LYS A 495 10.87 -37.45 -15.42
C LYS A 495 11.86 -37.02 -14.34
N ALA A 496 12.35 -35.79 -14.40
CA ALA A 496 13.24 -35.22 -13.39
C ALA A 496 12.52 -34.96 -12.06
N LEU A 497 11.26 -34.48 -12.11
CA LEU A 497 10.46 -34.29 -10.90
C LEU A 497 10.08 -35.61 -10.23
N ARG A 498 9.82 -36.68 -10.99
CA ARG A 498 9.56 -38.03 -10.44
C ARG A 498 10.73 -38.58 -9.64
N ALA A 499 11.97 -38.24 -10.00
CA ALA A 499 13.16 -38.67 -9.27
C ALA A 499 13.26 -38.06 -7.86
N LEU A 500 12.61 -36.92 -7.60
CA LEU A 500 12.59 -36.25 -6.31
C LEU A 500 11.49 -36.77 -5.35
N LEU A 501 10.49 -37.50 -5.85
CA LEU A 501 9.36 -37.98 -5.04
C LEU A 501 9.81 -38.78 -3.81
N PRO A 502 10.74 -39.78 -3.91
CA PRO A 502 11.14 -40.59 -2.75
C PRO A 502 11.82 -39.76 -1.64
N GLU A 503 12.56 -38.71 -2.01
CA GLU A 503 13.24 -37.85 -1.03
C GLU A 503 12.27 -36.90 -0.32
N ILE A 504 11.25 -36.41 -1.02
CA ILE A 504 10.20 -35.57 -0.44
C ILE A 504 9.31 -36.42 0.48
N GLU A 505 8.91 -37.61 0.05
CA GLU A 505 8.06 -38.53 0.83
C GLU A 505 8.76 -39.08 2.08
N SER A 506 10.07 -39.34 2.01
CA SER A 506 10.85 -39.82 3.17
C SER A 506 11.01 -38.79 4.29
N ARG A 507 10.60 -37.53 4.09
CA ARG A 507 10.75 -36.43 5.07
C ARG A 507 9.41 -35.75 5.38
N PRO A 508 8.44 -36.45 6.02
CA PRO A 508 7.08 -35.97 6.20
C PRO A 508 6.93 -34.71 7.07
N GLN A 509 7.97 -34.31 7.83
CA GLN A 509 8.00 -33.09 8.66
C GLN A 509 8.92 -31.96 8.13
N GLN A 510 9.69 -32.19 7.07
CA GLN A 510 10.54 -31.20 6.40
C GLN A 510 9.77 -30.21 5.50
N MET A 511 9.85 -28.89 5.74
CA MET A 511 9.28 -27.92 4.77
C MET A 511 10.24 -27.71 3.59
N PHE A 512 9.69 -27.39 2.42
CA PHE A 512 10.46 -27.13 1.21
C PHE A 512 10.12 -25.74 0.66
N LEU A 513 11.13 -24.97 0.24
CA LEU A 513 10.99 -23.72 -0.49
C LEU A 513 11.27 -23.96 -1.97
N ILE A 514 10.35 -23.57 -2.84
CA ILE A 514 10.46 -23.69 -4.29
C ILE A 514 10.69 -22.29 -4.86
N VAL A 515 11.89 -22.03 -5.40
CA VAL A 515 12.28 -20.72 -5.94
C VAL A 515 12.30 -20.77 -7.46
N GLY A 516 11.45 -19.98 -8.11
CA GLY A 516 11.43 -19.85 -9.56
C GLY A 516 12.34 -18.73 -10.07
N HIS A 517 13.08 -19.00 -11.14
CA HIS A 517 13.95 -18.02 -11.80
C HIS A 517 13.57 -17.81 -13.26
N ALA A 518 13.85 -16.61 -13.77
CA ALA A 518 13.67 -16.20 -15.14
C ALA A 518 14.99 -15.66 -15.70
N ASP A 519 15.16 -15.72 -17.02
CA ASP A 519 16.26 -15.05 -17.69
C ASP A 519 15.97 -13.56 -17.86
N SER A 520 16.92 -12.78 -18.37
CA SER A 520 16.74 -11.33 -18.56
C SER A 520 15.87 -10.95 -19.76
N SER A 521 15.20 -11.89 -20.43
CA SER A 521 14.36 -11.61 -21.60
C SER A 521 12.97 -11.14 -21.18
N GLY A 522 12.79 -9.83 -20.99
CA GLY A 522 11.51 -9.23 -20.62
C GLY A 522 11.66 -8.15 -19.56
N SER A 523 10.55 -7.52 -19.17
CA SER A 523 10.57 -6.57 -18.04
C SER A 523 10.75 -7.32 -16.72
N ALA A 524 11.35 -6.66 -15.73
CA ALA A 524 11.55 -7.23 -14.40
C ALA A 524 10.22 -7.72 -13.78
N ALA A 525 9.13 -6.98 -13.99
CA ALA A 525 7.79 -7.36 -13.52
C ALA A 525 7.27 -8.64 -14.18
N VAL A 526 7.39 -8.77 -15.50
CA VAL A 526 6.97 -9.98 -16.23
C VAL A 526 7.79 -11.19 -15.79
N ASN A 527 9.11 -11.00 -15.64
CA ASN A 527 10.00 -12.07 -15.16
C ASN A 527 9.67 -12.49 -13.73
N MET A 528 9.26 -11.55 -12.87
CA MET A 528 8.84 -11.84 -11.50
C MET A 528 7.56 -12.69 -11.47
N THR A 529 6.53 -12.27 -12.20
CA THR A 529 5.28 -13.03 -12.32
C THR A 529 5.54 -14.44 -12.86
N LEU A 530 6.31 -14.55 -13.95
CA LEU A 530 6.63 -15.82 -14.59
C LEU A 530 7.42 -16.76 -13.67
N SER A 531 8.33 -16.21 -12.85
CA SER A 531 9.06 -16.96 -11.84
C SER A 531 8.14 -17.53 -10.76
N ILE A 532 7.18 -16.75 -10.26
CA ILE A 532 6.19 -17.21 -9.27
C ILE A 532 5.29 -18.30 -9.86
N GLU A 533 4.83 -18.13 -11.09
CA GLU A 533 3.99 -19.11 -11.79
C GLU A 533 4.69 -20.45 -11.98
N ARG A 534 5.99 -20.43 -12.33
CA ARG A 534 6.81 -21.65 -12.46
C ARG A 534 6.99 -22.37 -11.12
N ALA A 535 7.28 -21.63 -10.06
CA ALA A 535 7.39 -22.20 -8.72
C ALA A 535 6.06 -22.84 -8.27
N ARG A 536 4.94 -22.18 -8.57
CA ARG A 536 3.59 -22.70 -8.33
C ARG A 536 3.30 -23.98 -9.13
N ALA A 537 3.66 -24.01 -10.42
CA ALA A 537 3.46 -25.19 -11.26
C ALA A 537 4.19 -26.42 -10.71
N ILE A 538 5.43 -26.27 -10.23
CA ILE A 538 6.18 -27.36 -9.60
C ILE A 538 5.54 -27.78 -8.28
N ARG A 539 5.12 -26.83 -7.44
CA ARG A 539 4.39 -27.14 -6.19
C ARG A 539 3.17 -27.99 -6.47
N ASP A 540 2.31 -27.53 -7.37
CA ASP A 540 1.03 -28.17 -7.65
C ASP A 540 1.24 -29.59 -8.23
N TRP A 541 2.24 -29.74 -9.09
CA TRP A 541 2.66 -31.05 -9.61
C TRP A 541 3.14 -31.98 -8.48
N LEU A 542 3.96 -31.50 -7.54
CA LEU A 542 4.46 -32.29 -6.41
C LEU A 542 3.33 -32.70 -5.45
N VAL A 543 2.38 -31.81 -5.16
CA VAL A 543 1.22 -32.10 -4.31
C VAL A 543 0.35 -33.21 -4.93
N GLN A 544 0.13 -33.15 -6.25
CA GLN A 544 -0.64 -34.16 -6.97
C GLN A 544 0.03 -35.55 -6.96
N HIS A 545 1.36 -35.63 -6.84
CA HIS A 545 2.12 -36.87 -7.02
C HIS A 545 2.77 -37.44 -5.73
N THR A 546 2.79 -36.71 -4.60
CA THR A 546 3.39 -37.17 -3.32
C THR A 546 2.38 -37.34 -2.18
N GLY A 547 1.13 -36.84 -2.35
CA GLY A 547 0.15 -36.77 -1.26
C GLY A 547 0.52 -35.82 -0.11
N VAL A 548 1.63 -35.08 -0.23
CA VAL A 548 2.08 -34.09 0.75
C VAL A 548 1.22 -32.82 0.64
N PRO A 549 0.71 -32.26 1.76
CA PRO A 549 -0.11 -31.05 1.72
C PRO A 549 0.62 -29.86 1.11
N ALA A 550 -0.11 -29.03 0.35
CA ALA A 550 0.44 -27.82 -0.27
C ALA A 550 1.09 -26.85 0.74
N SER A 551 0.64 -26.85 2.01
CA SER A 551 1.19 -26.05 3.10
C SER A 551 2.65 -26.36 3.44
N ARG A 552 3.21 -27.44 2.89
CA ARG A 552 4.60 -27.90 3.13
C ARG A 552 5.59 -27.35 2.10
N PHE A 553 5.06 -26.73 1.04
CA PHE A 553 5.82 -26.17 -0.07
C PHE A 553 5.59 -24.65 -0.13
N LEU A 554 6.58 -23.89 0.31
CA LEU A 554 6.63 -22.45 0.11
C LEU A 554 7.06 -22.17 -1.33
N ILE A 555 6.61 -21.06 -1.90
CA ILE A 555 7.00 -20.61 -3.25
C ILE A 555 7.59 -19.21 -3.18
N GLU A 556 8.67 -18.97 -3.92
CA GLU A 556 9.30 -17.65 -4.10
C GLU A 556 9.55 -17.43 -5.59
N GLY A 557 9.31 -16.21 -6.09
CA GLY A 557 9.77 -15.79 -7.40
C GLY A 557 11.01 -14.93 -7.26
N ALA A 558 12.11 -15.30 -7.91
CA ALA A 558 13.34 -14.51 -7.92
C ALA A 558 13.47 -13.63 -9.17
N GLY A 559 12.51 -13.67 -10.10
CA GLY A 559 12.58 -12.99 -11.39
C GLY A 559 13.92 -13.26 -12.09
N ASN A 560 14.51 -12.22 -12.69
CA ASN A 560 15.85 -12.23 -13.28
C ASN A 560 16.95 -11.72 -12.32
N SER A 561 16.65 -11.56 -11.03
CA SER A 561 17.53 -10.89 -10.06
C SER A 561 18.70 -11.73 -9.55
N ARG A 562 18.66 -13.05 -9.75
CA ARG A 562 19.68 -14.02 -9.29
C ARG A 562 20.17 -14.93 -10.43
N PRO A 563 20.87 -14.40 -11.45
CA PRO A 563 21.42 -15.21 -12.53
C PRO A 563 22.61 -16.05 -12.04
N ILE A 564 22.71 -17.29 -12.51
CA ILE A 564 23.85 -18.21 -12.24
C ILE A 564 24.76 -18.38 -13.45
N ALA A 565 24.31 -17.93 -14.62
CA ALA A 565 25.07 -17.93 -15.86
C ALA A 565 24.86 -16.60 -16.62
N SER A 566 25.72 -16.32 -17.60
CA SER A 566 25.57 -15.12 -18.43
C SER A 566 24.23 -15.11 -19.17
N ASN A 567 23.50 -14.00 -19.08
CA ASN A 567 22.28 -13.81 -19.86
C ASN A 567 22.54 -13.44 -21.33
N GLU A 568 23.81 -13.27 -21.72
CA GLU A 568 24.20 -12.88 -23.08
C GLU A 568 24.11 -14.07 -24.05
N THR A 569 24.39 -15.28 -23.58
CA THR A 569 24.33 -16.51 -24.39
C THR A 569 22.97 -17.22 -24.27
N ARG A 570 22.58 -17.97 -25.31
CA ARG A 570 21.31 -18.73 -25.29
C ARG A 570 21.36 -19.82 -24.22
N GLU A 571 22.52 -20.43 -24.06
CA GLU A 571 22.85 -21.49 -23.13
C GLU A 571 22.79 -20.96 -21.69
N GLY A 572 23.38 -19.79 -21.41
CA GLY A 572 23.34 -19.19 -20.08
C GLY A 572 21.94 -18.70 -19.69
N ARG A 573 21.16 -18.17 -20.64
CA ARG A 573 19.72 -17.89 -20.40
C ARG A 573 18.93 -19.16 -20.07
N ALA A 574 19.26 -20.30 -20.66
CA ALA A 574 18.60 -21.56 -20.33
C ALA A 574 18.87 -21.99 -18.88
N LEU A 575 20.11 -21.82 -18.40
CA LEU A 575 20.48 -22.08 -17.00
C LEU A 575 19.80 -21.10 -16.02
N ASN A 576 19.51 -19.87 -16.45
CA ASN A 576 18.82 -18.88 -15.62
C ASN A 576 17.29 -19.12 -15.54
N ARG A 577 16.70 -19.91 -16.44
CA ARG A 577 15.29 -20.35 -16.38
C ARG A 577 15.16 -21.65 -15.57
N ARG A 578 15.56 -21.60 -14.29
CA ARG A 578 15.59 -22.76 -13.38
C ARG A 578 14.57 -22.66 -12.27
N VAL A 579 14.36 -23.77 -11.57
CA VAL A 579 13.64 -23.79 -10.29
C VAL A 579 14.50 -24.52 -9.26
N GLU A 580 14.61 -23.95 -8.07
CA GLU A 580 15.35 -24.55 -6.95
C GLU A 580 14.36 -25.06 -5.92
N ILE A 581 14.61 -26.24 -5.35
CA ILE A 581 13.82 -26.81 -4.25
C ILE A 581 14.75 -26.96 -3.06
N VAL A 582 14.49 -26.19 -2.01
CA VAL A 582 15.36 -26.07 -0.84
C VAL A 582 14.66 -26.65 0.38
N PRO A 583 15.17 -27.72 1.01
CA PRO A 583 14.67 -28.17 2.30
C PRO A 583 15.03 -27.12 3.36
N LEU A 584 14.01 -26.55 4.01
CA LEU A 584 14.16 -25.60 5.10
C LEU A 584 14.53 -26.33 6.40
N SER A 585 15.80 -26.31 6.80
CA SER A 585 16.26 -27.04 7.98
C SER A 585 15.45 -26.65 9.23
N THR A 586 14.67 -27.59 9.77
CA THR A 586 14.22 -27.54 11.16
C THR A 586 15.41 -27.94 12.03
N GLN A 587 16.17 -26.98 12.55
CA GLN A 587 17.18 -27.31 13.55
C GLN A 587 16.49 -27.67 14.87
N VAL A 588 16.22 -28.97 14.99
CA VAL A 588 15.98 -29.68 16.23
C VAL A 588 17.35 -29.86 16.89
N ASN A 589 17.71 -28.98 17.82
CA ASN A 589 18.79 -29.30 18.75
C ASN A 589 18.21 -30.24 19.81
N GLN A 590 18.36 -31.55 19.58
CA GLN A 590 18.40 -32.54 20.64
C GLN A 590 19.80 -32.55 21.21
N ASN A 591 19.94 -32.06 22.45
CA ASN A 591 20.74 -32.68 23.52
C ASN A 591 20.39 -32.05 24.86
#